data_AF-A0A2N5Y081-F1
#
_entry.id   AF-A0A2N5Y081-F1
#
_cell.length_a   1.000
_cell.length_b   1.000
_cell.length_c   1.000
_cell.angle_alpha   90.00
_cell.angle_beta   90.00
_cell.angle_gamma   90.00
#
_symmetry.space_group_name_H-M   'P 1'
#
loop_
_entity.id
_entity.type
_entity.pdbx_description
1 polymer ?
#
loop_
_entity_poly.entity_id
_entity_poly.type
_entity_poly.pdbx_seq_one_letter_code
_entity_poly.pdbx_strand_id
1 'polypeptide(L)'
;MPGAQQNQFHQQRTTDMKNVTADEIKNLIQIFDDSEWQELALQVEDFRIFLSRDPNSAGAPWQGAQTAQVPATTVAPAPATAPQQPLGSAAAAQPTAAPVVESTLVPDNCVVVKAPNLGIFYRAPKPGAASYVELGAEVDNETEICLIEVMKLFTPVHAGMRGIIRHICVEDGDMVEFDQPLFYIEPTE
;
A
#
# COMPACT_ATOMS: atom_id res chain seq x y z
N MET A 1 -16.50 -24.62 51.50
CA MET A 1 -17.12 -23.37 50.98
C MET A 1 -15.99 -22.41 50.61
N PRO A 2 -16.11 -21.70 49.48
CA PRO A 2 -15.05 -21.52 48.49
C PRO A 2 -14.56 -20.06 48.40
N GLY A 3 -13.36 -19.87 47.83
CA GLY A 3 -12.84 -18.54 47.50
C GLY A 3 -11.76 -18.54 46.40
N ALA A 4 -11.68 -19.60 45.60
CA ALA A 4 -10.82 -19.67 44.42
C ALA A 4 -11.60 -19.22 43.18
N GLN A 5 -11.83 -17.92 43.02
CA GLN A 5 -12.19 -17.33 41.72
C GLN A 5 -12.05 -15.81 41.74
N GLN A 6 -10.90 -15.31 41.28
CA GLN A 6 -10.76 -14.02 40.60
C GLN A 6 -9.40 -13.99 39.92
N ASN A 7 -9.32 -14.84 38.90
CA ASN A 7 -8.26 -14.89 37.91
C ASN A 7 -8.69 -14.00 36.74
N GLN A 8 -7.74 -13.32 36.12
CA GLN A 8 -7.75 -12.91 34.70
C GLN A 8 -8.83 -11.92 34.23
N PHE A 9 -8.62 -10.60 34.32
CA PHE A 9 -9.31 -9.63 33.42
C PHE A 9 -8.57 -8.30 33.18
N HIS A 10 -7.24 -8.30 33.06
CA HIS A 10 -6.51 -7.08 32.65
C HIS A 10 -5.49 -7.29 31.51
N GLN A 11 -5.63 -8.38 30.74
CA GLN A 11 -4.93 -8.50 29.47
C GLN A 11 -5.88 -8.15 28.32
N GLN A 12 -5.38 -7.26 27.44
CA GLN A 12 -5.86 -6.96 26.08
C GLN A 12 -7.03 -5.96 25.97
N ARG A 13 -6.67 -4.67 25.95
CA ARG A 13 -7.25 -3.73 24.97
C ARG A 13 -6.23 -3.46 23.89
N THR A 14 -5.81 -4.53 23.21
CA THR A 14 -5.31 -4.40 21.85
C THR A 14 -6.58 -4.45 21.02
N THR A 15 -7.00 -3.32 20.46
CA THR A 15 -8.12 -3.29 19.52
C THR A 15 -7.70 -4.16 18.33
N ASP A 16 -8.20 -5.40 18.28
CA ASP A 16 -8.11 -6.26 17.11
C ASP A 16 -8.86 -5.58 15.97
N MET A 17 -8.12 -4.78 15.21
CA MET A 17 -8.59 -3.97 14.08
C MET A 17 -8.89 -4.85 12.85
N LYS A 18 -9.42 -6.06 13.05
CA LYS A 18 -9.70 -7.06 12.00
C LYS A 18 -11.16 -7.47 11.88
N ASN A 19 -12.05 -7.05 12.80
CA ASN A 19 -13.47 -7.36 12.69
C ASN A 19 -14.31 -6.18 13.17
N VAL A 20 -14.74 -5.32 12.25
CA VAL A 20 -15.77 -4.31 12.53
C VAL A 20 -17.01 -5.02 13.06
N THR A 21 -17.32 -4.79 14.33
CA THR A 21 -18.44 -5.46 15.02
C THR A 21 -19.72 -4.63 14.84
N ALA A 22 -20.89 -5.27 14.88
CA ALA A 22 -22.19 -4.59 14.73
C ALA A 22 -22.40 -3.44 15.72
N ASP A 23 -21.79 -3.51 16.91
CA ASP A 23 -21.89 -2.45 17.91
C ASP A 23 -21.00 -1.24 17.59
N GLU A 24 -19.89 -1.42 16.89
CA GLU A 24 -19.05 -0.32 16.41
C GLU A 24 -19.75 0.45 15.28
N ILE A 25 -20.46 -0.28 14.39
CA ILE A 25 -21.27 0.33 13.33
C ILE A 25 -22.41 1.17 13.94
N LYS A 26 -23.10 0.66 14.96
CA LYS A 26 -24.14 1.43 15.66
C LYS A 26 -23.58 2.68 16.32
N ASN A 27 -22.42 2.57 16.95
CA ASN A 27 -21.75 3.70 17.57
C ASN A 27 -21.36 4.75 16.50
N LEU A 28 -20.82 4.32 15.36
CA LEU A 28 -20.51 5.21 14.24
C LEU A 28 -21.75 5.93 13.71
N ILE A 29 -22.88 5.23 13.57
CA ILE A 29 -24.17 5.83 13.15
C ILE A 29 -24.63 6.87 14.18
N GLN A 30 -24.50 6.57 15.47
CA GLN A 30 -24.91 7.49 16.54
C GLN A 30 -24.05 8.74 16.59
N ILE A 31 -22.72 8.60 16.48
CA ILE A 31 -21.80 9.73 16.35
C ILE A 31 -22.13 10.57 15.12
N PHE A 32 -22.45 9.92 13.99
CA PHE A 32 -22.86 10.63 12.79
C PHE A 32 -24.15 11.41 13.00
N ASP A 33 -25.15 10.88 13.71
CA ASP A 33 -26.43 11.55 14.01
C ASP A 33 -26.27 12.74 14.98
N ASP A 34 -25.41 12.60 15.99
CA ASP A 34 -25.12 13.68 16.94
C ASP A 34 -24.21 14.78 16.36
N SER A 35 -23.57 14.54 15.21
CA SER A 35 -22.69 15.50 14.54
C SER A 35 -23.45 16.52 13.68
N GLU A 36 -22.76 17.53 13.14
CA GLU A 36 -23.29 18.41 12.08
C GLU A 36 -22.88 17.94 10.66
N TRP A 37 -22.35 16.72 10.53
CA TRP A 37 -21.87 16.21 9.25
C TRP A 37 -23.02 15.81 8.33
N GLN A 38 -22.94 16.24 7.08
CA GLN A 38 -23.95 15.90 6.06
C GLN A 38 -23.66 14.56 5.40
N GLU A 39 -22.38 14.24 5.18
CA GLU A 39 -21.94 13.00 4.55
C GLU A 39 -20.65 12.48 5.20
N LEU A 40 -20.55 11.16 5.36
CA LEU A 40 -19.38 10.47 5.87
C LEU A 40 -19.09 9.26 4.96
N ALA A 41 -17.88 9.24 4.40
CA ALA A 41 -17.39 8.18 3.53
C ALA A 41 -16.14 7.56 4.18
N LEU A 42 -16.25 6.31 4.63
CA LEU A 42 -15.16 5.56 5.26
C LEU A 42 -14.80 4.35 4.39
N GLN A 43 -13.52 4.21 4.05
CA GLN A 43 -12.97 3.05 3.37
C GLN A 43 -11.79 2.50 4.17
N VAL A 44 -11.85 1.22 4.51
CA VAL A 44 -10.80 0.52 5.26
C VAL A 44 -10.68 -0.87 4.66
N GLU A 45 -9.49 -1.20 4.16
CA GLU A 45 -9.13 -2.50 3.55
C GLU A 45 -10.23 -3.09 2.66
N ASP A 46 -11.09 -3.96 3.21
CA ASP A 46 -12.16 -4.67 2.48
C ASP A 46 -13.58 -4.09 2.67
N PHE A 47 -13.76 -3.05 3.47
CA PHE A 47 -15.08 -2.47 3.77
C PHE A 47 -15.21 -0.99 3.40
N ARG A 48 -16.39 -0.61 2.91
CA ARG A 48 -16.76 0.76 2.59
C ARG A 48 -18.09 1.09 3.26
N ILE A 49 -18.13 2.18 4.03
CA ILE A 49 -19.33 2.70 4.68
C ILE A 49 -19.57 4.10 4.13
N PHE A 50 -20.79 4.35 3.65
CA PHE A 50 -21.25 5.69 3.30
C PHE A 50 -22.51 6.03 4.08
N LEU A 51 -22.48 7.15 4.77
CA LEU A 51 -23.60 7.73 5.50
C LEU A 51 -23.87 9.10 4.88
N SER A 52 -25.13 9.38 4.55
CA SER A 52 -25.55 10.71 4.08
C SER A 52 -26.89 11.05 4.71
N ARG A 53 -27.03 12.32 5.12
CA ARG A 53 -28.29 12.90 5.59
C ARG A 53 -29.17 13.38 4.44
N ASP A 54 -28.57 13.56 3.26
CA ASP A 54 -29.28 13.99 2.08
C ASP A 54 -30.01 12.79 1.45
N PRO A 55 -31.36 12.78 1.46
CA PRO A 55 -32.13 11.68 0.87
C PRO A 55 -31.97 11.60 -0.65
N ASN A 56 -31.35 12.60 -1.27
CA ASN A 56 -31.07 12.69 -2.70
C ASN A 56 -29.56 12.51 -3.01
N SER A 57 -28.77 12.05 -2.03
CA SER A 57 -27.33 11.82 -2.21
C SER A 57 -27.09 10.75 -3.28
N ALA A 58 -26.10 11.00 -4.14
CA ALA A 58 -25.73 10.11 -5.24
C ALA A 58 -24.95 8.86 -4.77
N GLY A 59 -24.79 8.67 -3.46
CA GLY A 59 -23.90 7.67 -2.88
C GLY A 59 -22.45 8.17 -2.86
N ALA A 60 -21.57 7.49 -2.13
CA ALA A 60 -20.16 7.89 -2.11
C ALA A 60 -19.48 7.60 -3.46
N PRO A 61 -18.53 8.46 -3.87
CA PRO A 61 -17.79 8.34 -5.12
C PRO A 61 -16.69 7.26 -5.03
N TRP A 62 -17.08 6.03 -4.73
CA TRP A 62 -16.16 4.91 -4.52
C TRP A 62 -15.65 4.27 -5.82
N GLN A 63 -16.12 4.74 -6.98
CA GLN A 63 -15.67 4.29 -8.30
C GLN A 63 -15.63 5.47 -9.27
N GLY A 64 -14.46 5.62 -9.92
CA GLY A 64 -14.27 6.56 -11.01
C GLY A 64 -15.27 6.33 -12.13
N ALA A 65 -15.78 7.44 -12.67
CA ALA A 65 -16.65 7.46 -13.84
C ALA A 65 -16.08 6.59 -14.96
N GLN A 66 -16.86 5.60 -15.39
CA GLN A 66 -16.56 4.79 -16.55
C GLN A 66 -16.90 5.53 -17.86
N THR A 67 -15.96 5.41 -18.79
CA THR A 67 -16.08 5.37 -20.26
C THR A 67 -16.34 6.65 -21.06
N ALA A 68 -15.34 6.99 -21.88
CA ALA A 68 -15.54 7.31 -23.29
C ALA A 68 -14.37 6.76 -24.11
N GLN A 69 -14.56 5.58 -24.72
CA GLN A 69 -13.69 5.08 -25.79
C GLN A 69 -14.12 5.70 -27.12
N VAL A 70 -13.17 6.13 -27.95
CA VAL A 70 -13.34 6.40 -29.39
C VAL A 70 -11.99 6.25 -30.11
N PRO A 71 -11.98 5.88 -31.42
CA PRO A 71 -11.33 4.66 -31.90
C PRO A 71 -9.95 4.84 -32.56
N ALA A 72 -9.20 3.73 -32.62
CA ALA A 72 -7.92 3.60 -33.28
C ALA A 72 -8.01 3.72 -34.81
N THR A 73 -7.14 4.54 -35.40
CA THR A 73 -6.88 4.61 -36.84
C THR A 73 -5.99 3.46 -37.30
N THR A 74 -6.50 2.62 -38.19
CA THR A 74 -5.76 1.57 -38.90
C THR A 74 -4.86 2.16 -39.97
N VAL A 75 -3.54 1.93 -39.90
CA VAL A 75 -2.61 2.18 -41.00
C VAL A 75 -2.07 0.85 -41.51
N ALA A 76 -2.24 0.63 -42.81
CA ALA A 76 -1.85 -0.58 -43.54
C ALA A 76 -0.33 -0.66 -43.75
N PRO A 77 0.27 -1.87 -43.75
CA PRO A 77 1.56 -2.10 -44.40
C PRO A 77 1.41 -2.86 -45.73
N ALA A 78 2.14 -2.38 -46.73
CA ALA A 78 2.34 -3.01 -48.03
C ALA A 78 3.41 -4.13 -47.96
N PRO A 79 3.45 -5.07 -48.93
CA PRO A 79 4.14 -6.35 -48.78
C PRO A 79 5.60 -6.32 -49.29
N ALA A 80 6.49 -7.08 -48.65
CA ALA A 80 7.79 -7.42 -49.20
C ALA A 80 8.17 -8.88 -48.88
N THR A 81 8.19 -9.67 -49.97
CA THR A 81 9.14 -10.73 -50.34
C THR A 81 9.44 -11.92 -49.40
N ALA A 82 9.15 -13.10 -49.94
CA ALA A 82 9.40 -14.46 -49.44
C ALA A 82 10.86 -14.94 -49.68
N PRO A 83 11.19 -16.25 -49.54
CA PRO A 83 11.34 -17.03 -48.31
C PRO A 83 12.72 -17.71 -48.21
N GLN A 84 13.24 -17.95 -47.00
CA GLN A 84 14.23 -19.01 -46.78
C GLN A 84 13.84 -19.89 -45.58
N GLN A 85 13.53 -21.14 -45.89
CA GLN A 85 13.45 -22.31 -45.00
C GLN A 85 14.86 -22.96 -44.87
N PRO A 86 15.05 -24.02 -44.06
CA PRO A 86 14.88 -24.10 -42.61
C PRO A 86 16.10 -24.79 -41.95
N LEU A 87 16.13 -24.87 -40.62
CA LEU A 87 16.58 -26.02 -39.79
C LEU A 87 17.09 -25.53 -38.43
N GLY A 88 16.36 -25.88 -37.38
CA GLY A 88 16.77 -25.61 -36.00
C GLY A 88 15.63 -25.99 -35.04
N SER A 89 15.66 -27.22 -34.57
CA SER A 89 14.68 -27.85 -33.70
C SER A 89 14.66 -27.23 -32.30
N ALA A 90 13.44 -26.96 -31.81
CA ALA A 90 12.96 -26.98 -30.43
C ALA A 90 13.88 -26.57 -29.27
N ALA A 91 13.54 -25.45 -28.63
CA ALA A 91 13.40 -25.36 -27.17
C ALA A 91 12.54 -24.13 -26.82
N ALA A 92 11.48 -24.35 -26.05
CA ALA A 92 10.60 -23.32 -25.53
C ALA A 92 11.36 -22.39 -24.57
N ALA A 93 11.38 -21.08 -24.86
CA ALA A 93 11.76 -20.07 -23.88
C ALA A 93 10.52 -19.71 -23.06
N GLN A 94 10.46 -20.27 -21.85
CA GLN A 94 9.54 -19.86 -20.81
C GLN A 94 9.76 -18.38 -20.44
N PRO A 95 8.71 -17.69 -19.94
CA PRO A 95 8.81 -16.32 -19.48
C PRO A 95 9.88 -16.18 -18.40
N THR A 96 10.72 -15.16 -18.58
CA THR A 96 11.75 -14.73 -17.63
C THR A 96 11.13 -14.63 -16.25
N ALA A 97 11.56 -15.54 -15.36
CA ALA A 97 11.31 -15.44 -13.95
C ALA A 97 11.93 -14.12 -13.46
N ALA A 98 11.17 -13.42 -12.62
CA ALA A 98 11.63 -12.28 -11.85
C ALA A 98 12.97 -12.59 -11.19
N PRO A 99 13.88 -11.60 -11.05
CA PRO A 99 15.05 -11.78 -10.22
C PRO A 99 14.56 -12.08 -8.81
N VAL A 100 14.92 -13.27 -8.34
CA VAL A 100 14.84 -13.63 -6.93
C VAL A 100 15.71 -12.62 -6.20
N VAL A 101 15.08 -11.71 -5.46
CA VAL A 101 15.77 -10.90 -4.48
C VAL A 101 16.43 -11.85 -3.49
N GLU A 102 17.75 -11.86 -3.56
CA GLU A 102 18.66 -12.50 -2.65
C GLU A 102 18.19 -12.18 -1.22
N SER A 103 17.87 -13.21 -0.44
CA SER A 103 17.56 -13.07 0.99
C SER A 103 18.80 -12.55 1.70
N THR A 104 18.99 -11.24 1.64
CA THR A 104 19.86 -10.51 2.55
C THR A 104 19.25 -10.70 3.93
N LEU A 105 20.07 -11.23 4.82
CA LEU A 105 19.76 -11.56 6.21
C LEU A 105 19.04 -10.39 6.88
N VAL A 106 17.71 -10.43 6.88
CA VAL A 106 16.90 -9.52 7.68
C VAL A 106 17.11 -9.95 9.13
N PRO A 107 17.59 -9.07 10.03
CA PRO A 107 17.72 -9.41 11.44
C PRO A 107 16.36 -9.87 11.99
N ASP A 108 16.35 -10.94 12.79
CA ASP A 108 15.12 -11.55 13.35
C ASP A 108 14.25 -10.57 14.19
N ASN A 109 14.74 -9.35 14.44
CA ASN A 109 14.09 -8.33 15.25
C ASN A 109 13.73 -7.04 14.47
N CYS A 110 13.66 -7.09 13.14
CA CYS A 110 13.25 -5.93 12.33
C CYS A 110 11.74 -5.88 12.09
N VAL A 111 11.17 -4.68 12.13
CA VAL A 111 9.80 -4.38 11.71
C VAL A 111 9.80 -3.88 10.27
N VAL A 112 8.89 -4.40 9.47
CA VAL A 112 8.75 -4.04 8.06
C VAL A 112 7.83 -2.83 7.90
N VAL A 113 8.30 -1.82 7.16
CA VAL A 113 7.47 -0.74 6.65
C VAL A 113 7.10 -1.07 5.21
N LYS A 114 5.81 -1.03 4.90
CA LYS A 114 5.25 -1.47 3.63
C LYS A 114 4.62 -0.31 2.86
N ALA A 115 4.42 -0.50 1.57
CA ALA A 115 3.78 0.47 0.70
C ALA A 115 2.28 0.57 1.02
N PRO A 116 1.77 1.76 1.40
CA PRO A 116 0.35 1.95 1.69
C PRO A 116 -0.53 1.97 0.44
N ASN A 117 0.06 2.26 -0.73
CA ASN A 117 -0.64 2.41 -2.00
C ASN A 117 0.22 1.85 -3.15
N LEU A 118 -0.44 1.50 -4.26
CA LEU A 118 0.23 1.25 -5.54
C LEU A 118 0.76 2.59 -6.12
N GLY A 119 2.04 2.68 -6.44
CA GLY A 119 2.64 3.91 -6.97
C GLY A 119 4.11 3.78 -7.34
N ILE A 120 4.76 4.90 -7.64
CA ILE A 120 6.21 4.96 -7.90
C ILE A 120 6.94 5.35 -6.63
N PHE A 121 7.94 4.57 -6.24
CA PHE A 121 8.77 4.81 -5.06
C PHE A 121 9.92 5.77 -5.38
N TYR A 122 10.11 6.78 -4.53
CA TYR A 122 11.22 7.72 -4.62
C TYR A 122 11.96 7.82 -3.30
N ARG A 123 13.29 7.79 -3.39
CA ARG A 123 14.20 7.94 -2.25
C ARG A 123 14.41 9.38 -1.83
N ALA A 124 14.09 10.35 -2.67
CA ALA A 124 14.32 11.78 -2.43
C ALA A 124 13.06 12.61 -2.71
N PRO A 125 12.92 13.81 -2.10
CA PRO A 125 11.74 14.68 -2.30
C PRO A 125 11.62 15.24 -3.72
N LYS A 126 12.73 15.28 -4.46
CA LYS A 126 12.81 15.75 -5.85
C LYS A 126 14.09 15.23 -6.52
N PRO A 127 14.14 15.19 -7.86
CA PRO A 127 15.34 14.79 -8.58
C PRO A 127 16.58 15.59 -8.16
N GLY A 128 17.68 14.89 -7.87
CA GLY A 128 18.95 15.48 -7.47
C GLY A 128 19.02 16.02 -6.03
N ALA A 129 17.98 15.86 -5.21
CA ALA A 129 18.06 16.08 -3.77
C ALA A 129 18.66 14.87 -3.06
N ALA A 130 19.08 15.05 -1.80
CA ALA A 130 19.51 13.95 -0.96
C ALA A 130 18.33 13.00 -0.68
N SER A 131 18.66 11.71 -0.50
CA SER A 131 17.69 10.73 -0.03
C SER A 131 17.13 11.14 1.33
N TYR A 132 15.89 10.76 1.62
CA TYR A 132 15.29 10.90 2.94
C TYR A 132 16.11 10.14 3.99
N VAL A 133 16.46 8.88 3.69
CA VAL A 133 17.26 8.01 4.55
C VAL A 133 18.23 7.14 3.76
N GLU A 134 19.29 6.72 4.44
CA GLU A 134 20.30 5.75 3.97
C GLU A 134 20.37 4.55 4.92
N LEU A 135 21.00 3.46 4.49
CA LEU A 135 21.26 2.31 5.37
C LEU A 135 22.04 2.75 6.62
N GLY A 136 21.56 2.33 7.79
CA GLY A 136 22.12 2.70 9.08
C GLY A 136 21.63 4.04 9.64
N ALA A 137 20.74 4.76 8.94
CA ALA A 137 20.15 5.98 9.47
C ALA A 137 19.22 5.70 10.66
N GLU A 138 19.28 6.55 11.68
CA GLU A 138 18.31 6.59 12.78
C GLU A 138 17.05 7.34 12.34
N VAL A 139 15.89 6.83 12.72
CA VAL A 139 14.56 7.39 12.42
C VAL A 139 13.68 7.41 13.67
N ASP A 140 12.69 8.29 13.69
CA ASP A 140 11.61 8.35 14.67
C ASP A 140 10.23 8.16 14.01
N ASN A 141 9.15 8.19 14.80
CA ASN A 141 7.78 7.97 14.29
C ASN A 141 7.40 8.91 13.13
N GLU A 142 7.84 10.16 13.18
CA GLU A 142 7.45 11.22 12.24
C GLU A 142 8.49 11.42 11.14
N THR A 143 9.55 10.61 11.11
CA THR A 143 10.59 10.73 10.09
C THR A 143 10.05 10.24 8.74
N GLU A 144 10.04 11.13 7.75
CA GLU A 144 9.76 10.78 6.35
C GLU A 144 10.93 9.95 5.79
N ILE A 145 10.63 8.76 5.25
CA ILE A 145 11.65 7.80 4.78
C ILE A 145 11.65 7.60 3.27
N CYS A 146 10.53 7.90 2.60
CA CYS A 146 10.42 7.90 1.15
C CYS A 146 9.20 8.69 0.69
N LEU A 147 9.06 8.82 -0.62
CA LEU A 147 7.91 9.45 -1.27
C LEU A 147 7.28 8.44 -2.23
N ILE A 148 5.95 8.33 -2.24
CA ILE A 148 5.21 7.51 -3.22
C ILE A 148 4.39 8.43 -4.12
N GLU A 149 4.57 8.29 -5.43
CA GLU A 149 3.76 8.99 -6.43
C GLU A 149 2.60 8.12 -6.90
N VAL A 150 1.39 8.66 -6.78
CA VAL A 150 0.17 8.05 -7.34
C VAL A 150 -0.55 9.11 -8.17
N MET A 151 -0.61 8.93 -9.49
CA MET A 151 -1.31 9.86 -10.39
C MET A 151 -0.90 11.34 -10.18
N LYS A 152 0.40 11.63 -10.08
CA LYS A 152 0.99 12.96 -9.77
C LYS A 152 0.77 13.49 -8.34
N LEU A 153 0.18 12.70 -7.45
CA LEU A 153 0.13 13.00 -6.02
C LEU A 153 1.34 12.37 -5.34
N PHE A 154 2.16 13.21 -4.72
CA PHE A 154 3.38 12.81 -4.02
C PHE A 154 3.09 12.75 -2.52
N THR A 155 3.04 11.54 -1.96
CA THR A 155 2.71 11.32 -0.55
C THR A 155 3.94 10.83 0.21
N PRO A 156 4.42 11.54 1.24
CA PRO A 156 5.52 11.06 2.06
C PRO A 156 5.08 9.86 2.90
N VAL A 157 5.96 8.88 3.03
CA VAL A 157 5.79 7.73 3.92
C VAL A 157 6.65 7.95 5.16
N HIS A 158 6.08 7.75 6.33
CA HIS A 158 6.74 7.94 7.62
C HIS A 158 7.21 6.60 8.17
N ALA A 159 8.27 6.59 8.96
CA ALA A 159 8.79 5.38 9.59
C ALA A 159 7.79 4.75 10.58
N GLY A 160 6.97 5.56 11.27
CA GLY A 160 5.96 5.08 12.21
C GLY A 160 6.53 4.37 13.43
N MET A 161 7.84 4.44 13.64
CA MET A 161 8.54 3.94 14.82
C MET A 161 9.94 4.53 14.95
N ARG A 162 10.51 4.43 16.15
CA ARG A 162 11.91 4.75 16.41
C ARG A 162 12.81 3.56 16.15
N GLY A 163 13.88 3.75 15.38
CA GLY A 163 14.77 2.66 15.02
C GLY A 163 15.89 3.02 14.06
N ILE A 164 16.55 1.99 13.52
CA ILE A 164 17.63 2.10 12.54
C ILE A 164 17.22 1.40 11.24
N ILE A 165 17.42 2.05 10.09
CA ILE A 165 17.17 1.47 8.77
C ILE A 165 18.20 0.36 8.50
N ARG A 166 17.76 -0.90 8.47
CA ARG A 166 18.63 -2.06 8.21
C ARG A 166 18.60 -2.55 6.79
N HIS A 167 17.50 -2.33 6.08
CA HIS A 167 17.38 -2.71 4.68
C HIS A 167 16.39 -1.81 3.94
N ILE A 168 16.72 -1.46 2.70
CA ILE A 168 15.86 -0.81 1.72
C ILE A 168 15.55 -1.86 0.64
N CYS A 169 14.27 -2.12 0.37
CA CYS A 169 13.82 -3.28 -0.43
C CYS A 169 13.53 -2.93 -1.89
N VAL A 170 13.51 -1.63 -2.23
CA VAL A 170 13.04 -1.11 -3.52
C VAL A 170 14.04 -0.07 -4.03
N GLU A 171 14.26 -0.03 -5.34
CA GLU A 171 15.13 0.95 -6.00
C GLU A 171 14.38 2.26 -6.32
N ASP A 172 15.13 3.36 -6.45
CA ASP A 172 14.54 4.66 -6.77
C ASP A 172 13.91 4.66 -8.17
N GLY A 173 12.65 5.07 -8.25
CA GLY A 173 11.87 5.13 -9.49
C GLY A 173 11.10 3.84 -9.82
N ASP A 174 11.18 2.81 -8.99
CA ASP A 174 10.46 1.55 -9.21
C ASP A 174 8.97 1.65 -8.87
N MET A 175 8.17 0.85 -9.57
CA MET A 175 6.76 0.63 -9.23
C MET A 175 6.65 -0.25 -7.99
N VAL A 176 5.85 0.18 -7.02
CA VAL A 176 5.55 -0.58 -5.80
C VAL A 176 4.07 -0.90 -5.71
N GLU A 177 3.75 -2.12 -5.30
CA GLU A 177 2.40 -2.60 -5.09
C GLU A 177 1.93 -2.36 -3.64
N PHE A 178 0.61 -2.43 -3.42
CA PHE A 178 0.05 -2.37 -2.08
C PHE A 178 0.63 -3.48 -1.19
N ASP A 179 0.98 -3.13 0.05
CA ASP A 179 1.55 -4.04 1.06
C ASP A 179 2.95 -4.60 0.69
N GLN A 180 3.59 -4.08 -0.36
CA GLN A 180 4.95 -4.45 -0.72
C GLN A 180 5.95 -3.92 0.33
N PRO A 181 6.89 -4.75 0.84
CA PRO A 181 7.95 -4.29 1.73
C PRO A 181 8.80 -3.18 1.11
N LEU A 182 9.00 -2.09 1.84
CA LEU A 182 9.85 -0.96 1.44
C LEU A 182 11.12 -0.91 2.28
N PHE A 183 10.97 -1.03 3.60
CA PHE A 183 12.08 -0.93 4.55
C PHE A 183 11.98 -1.96 5.66
N TYR A 184 13.12 -2.35 6.22
CA TYR A 184 13.21 -3.05 7.49
C TYR A 184 13.90 -2.15 8.51
N ILE A 185 13.20 -1.88 9.62
CA ILE A 185 13.66 -1.02 10.71
C ILE A 185 13.92 -1.89 11.92
N GLU A 186 15.14 -1.83 12.47
CA GLU A 186 15.42 -2.40 13.79
C GLU A 186 14.95 -1.41 14.86
N PRO A 187 13.96 -1.76 15.70
CA PRO A 187 13.47 -0.86 16.74
C PRO A 187 14.56 -0.55 17.76
N THR A 188 14.63 0.71 18.18
CA THR A 188 15.52 1.17 19.26
C THR A 188 14.66 1.84 20.32
N GLU A 189 14.80 1.42 21.59
CA GLU A 189 14.04 1.96 22.73
C GLU A 189 14.17 3.48 22.89
#